data_AF-A0A930BVM3-F1
#
_entry.id   AF-A0A930BVM3-F1
#
_cell.length_a   1.000
_cell.length_b   1.000
_cell.length_c   1.000
_cell.angle_alpha   90.00
_cell.angle_beta   90.00
_cell.angle_gamma   90.00
#
_symmetry.space_group_name_H-M   'P 1'
#
loop_
_entity.id
_entity.type
_entity.pdbx_description
1 polymer ?
#
loop_
_entity_poly.entity_id
_entity_poly.type
_entity_poly.pdbx_seq_one_letter_code
_entity_poly.pdbx_strand_id
1 'polypeptide(L)'
;MTRLLSDQQYSLATLLAKEMEYAVASRLDALERVALGADQAMRGGETAMQAHIEARPLLHALFNGGLVVYNADALAVASYPVGHARAGTYLRDAVLIEQAIGRGHATIGKA
;
A
#
# COMPACT_ATOMS: atom_id res chain seq x y z
N MET A 1 0.14 22.50 38.27
CA MET A 1 0.49 22.89 36.88
C MET A 1 1.10 21.74 36.08
N THR A 2 2.06 20.97 36.63
CA THR A 2 2.68 19.83 35.93
C THR A 2 1.69 18.78 35.42
N ARG A 3 0.70 18.38 36.24
CA ARG A 3 -0.33 17.41 35.83
C ARG A 3 -1.16 17.88 34.62
N LEU A 4 -1.61 19.14 34.61
CA LEU A 4 -2.40 19.69 33.50
C LEU A 4 -1.61 19.69 32.19
N LEU A 5 -0.32 20.02 32.24
CA LEU A 5 0.55 19.97 31.06
C LEU A 5 0.75 18.52 30.57
N SER A 6 0.97 17.57 31.49
CA SER A 6 1.09 16.15 31.15
C SER A 6 -0.21 15.60 30.54
N ASP A 7 -1.38 15.97 31.07
CA ASP A 7 -2.68 15.54 30.56
C ASP A 7 -2.93 16.10 29.15
N GLN A 8 -2.53 17.34 28.88
CA GLN A 8 -2.60 17.96 27.55
C GLN A 8 -1.67 17.26 26.55
N GLN A 9 -0.42 16.99 26.93
CA GLN A 9 0.54 16.28 26.07
C GLN A 9 0.07 14.86 25.74
N TYR A 10 -0.46 14.14 26.74
CA TYR A 10 -1.04 12.81 26.54
C TYR A 10 -2.26 12.84 25.61
N SER A 11 -3.14 13.83 25.78
CA SER A 11 -4.32 14.00 24.93
C SER A 11 -3.94 14.27 23.48
N LEU A 12 -2.94 15.12 23.26
CA LEU A 12 -2.43 15.41 21.92
C LEU A 12 -1.78 14.17 21.28
N ALA A 13 -0.93 13.45 22.00
CA ALA A 13 -0.32 12.21 21.51
C ALA A 13 -1.39 11.16 21.15
N THR A 14 -2.43 11.04 21.96
CA THR A 14 -3.57 10.15 21.71
C THR A 14 -4.35 10.55 20.47
N LEU A 15 -4.57 11.85 20.26
CA LEU A 15 -5.25 12.36 19.07
C LEU A 15 -4.45 12.05 17.80
N LEU A 16 -3.15 12.35 17.80
CA LEU A 16 -2.27 12.06 16.67
C LEU A 16 -2.19 10.57 16.36
N ALA A 17 -2.10 9.72 17.39
CA ALA A 17 -2.12 8.26 17.22
C ALA A 17 -3.42 7.78 16.57
N LYS A 18 -4.57 8.33 16.98
CA LYS A 18 -5.86 8.02 16.34
C LYS A 18 -5.90 8.46 14.89
N GLU A 19 -5.43 9.68 14.58
CA GLU A 19 -5.38 10.17 13.20
C GLU A 19 -4.50 9.28 12.31
N MET A 20 -3.34 8.85 12.82
CA MET A 20 -2.48 7.90 12.14
C MET A 20 -3.16 6.54 11.91
N GLU A 21 -3.83 6.00 12.92
CA GLU A 21 -4.58 4.74 12.82
C GLU A 21 -5.64 4.82 11.72
N TYR A 22 -6.48 5.87 11.72
CA TYR A 22 -7.50 6.07 10.69
C TYR A 22 -6.88 6.24 9.30
N ALA A 23 -5.80 6.99 9.20
CA ALA A 23 -5.11 7.23 7.93
C ALA A 23 -4.51 5.94 7.35
N VAL A 24 -3.97 5.05 8.20
CA VAL A 24 -3.43 3.75 7.79
C VAL A 24 -4.55 2.79 7.42
N ALA A 25 -5.57 2.65 8.28
CA ALA A 25 -6.71 1.76 8.04
C ALA A 25 -7.44 2.09 6.73
N SER A 26 -7.67 3.38 6.45
CA SER A 26 -8.29 3.85 5.20
C SER A 26 -7.49 3.46 3.96
N ARG A 27 -6.15 3.54 4.04
CA ARG A 27 -5.27 3.14 2.93
C ARG A 27 -5.28 1.63 2.69
N LEU A 28 -5.30 0.84 3.76
CA LEU A 28 -5.39 -0.62 3.66
C LEU A 28 -6.73 -1.05 3.05
N ASP A 29 -7.85 -0.50 3.51
CA ASP A 29 -9.18 -0.80 2.96
C ASP A 29 -9.28 -0.42 1.48
N ALA A 30 -8.76 0.75 1.09
CA ALA A 30 -8.73 1.17 -0.30
C ALA A 30 -7.88 0.22 -1.18
N LEU A 31 -6.73 -0.22 -0.68
CA LEU A 31 -5.85 -1.15 -1.38
C LEU A 31 -6.49 -2.53 -1.54
N GLU A 32 -7.13 -3.05 -0.49
CA GLU A 32 -7.81 -4.35 -0.48
C GLU A 32 -8.99 -4.37 -1.45
N ARG A 33 -9.82 -3.32 -1.49
CA ARG A 33 -10.93 -3.20 -2.45
C ARG A 33 -10.44 -3.24 -3.90
N VAL A 34 -9.33 -2.57 -4.20
CA VAL A 34 -8.75 -2.56 -5.55
C VAL A 34 -8.14 -3.92 -5.90
N ALA A 35 -7.56 -4.62 -4.92
CA ALA A 35 -7.03 -5.97 -5.10
C ALA A 35 -8.15 -7.00 -5.35
N LEU A 36 -9.25 -6.95 -4.59
CA LEU A 36 -10.42 -7.82 -4.78
C LEU A 36 -11.05 -7.65 -6.17
N GLY A 37 -11.03 -6.43 -6.72
CA GLY A 37 -11.53 -6.14 -8.06
C GLY A 37 -10.58 -6.51 -9.21
N ALA A 38 -9.41 -7.12 -8.93
CA ALA A 38 -8.37 -7.34 -9.93
C ALA A 38 -8.48 -8.65 -10.72
N ASP A 39 -9.43 -9.54 -10.42
CA ASP A 39 -9.51 -10.90 -11.01
C ASP A 39 -9.50 -10.89 -12.55
N GLN A 40 -10.30 -10.03 -13.19
CA GLN A 40 -10.30 -9.90 -14.65
C GLN A 40 -8.95 -9.44 -15.20
N ALA A 41 -8.32 -8.47 -14.55
CA ALA A 41 -7.04 -7.96 -14.97
C ALA A 41 -5.92 -8.99 -14.76
N MET A 42 -5.99 -9.79 -13.68
CA MET A 42 -5.04 -10.87 -13.41
C MET A 42 -5.08 -11.93 -14.51
N ARG A 43 -6.27 -12.30 -14.99
CA ARG A 43 -6.45 -13.23 -16.11
C ARG A 43 -5.99 -12.65 -17.45
N GLY A 44 -5.99 -11.32 -17.58
CA GLY A 44 -5.55 -10.60 -18.77
C GLY A 44 -4.04 -10.35 -18.87
N GLY A 45 -3.26 -10.76 -17.86
CA GLY A 45 -1.80 -10.64 -17.84
C GLY A 45 -1.28 -9.23 -17.50
N GLU A 46 0.01 -9.01 -17.71
CA GLU A 46 0.74 -7.81 -17.24
C GLU A 46 0.16 -6.51 -17.80
N THR A 47 -0.17 -6.47 -19.10
CA THR A 47 -0.76 -5.28 -19.73
C THR A 47 -2.13 -4.94 -19.14
N ALA A 48 -2.97 -5.94 -18.89
CA ALA A 48 -4.28 -5.72 -18.27
C ALA A 48 -4.11 -5.27 -16.81
N MET A 49 -3.10 -5.78 -16.10
CA MET A 49 -2.77 -5.36 -14.75
C MET A 49 -2.25 -3.93 -14.67
N GLN A 50 -1.45 -3.52 -15.65
CA GLN A 50 -0.98 -2.14 -15.78
C GLN A 50 -2.17 -1.19 -15.99
N ALA A 51 -3.05 -1.50 -16.95
CA ALA A 51 -4.27 -0.72 -17.19
C ALA A 51 -5.20 -0.71 -15.97
N HIS A 52 -5.27 -1.82 -15.22
CA HIS A 52 -5.97 -1.87 -13.93
C HIS A 52 -5.37 -0.83 -13.00
N ILE A 53 -4.12 -0.93 -12.55
CA ILE A 53 -3.61 0.01 -11.54
C ILE A 53 -3.60 1.48 -11.99
N GLU A 54 -3.49 1.77 -13.29
CA GLU A 54 -3.54 3.15 -13.83
C GLU A 54 -4.92 3.78 -13.72
N ALA A 55 -6.00 3.03 -13.86
CA ALA A 55 -7.36 3.58 -13.79
C ALA A 55 -7.89 3.75 -12.34
N ARG A 56 -7.01 3.97 -11.34
CA ARG A 56 -7.38 4.21 -9.92
C ARG A 56 -6.78 5.52 -9.38
N PRO A 57 -7.21 6.69 -9.89
CA PRO A 57 -6.67 7.99 -9.48
C PRO A 57 -6.84 8.29 -7.99
N LEU A 58 -7.94 7.82 -7.38
CA LEU A 58 -8.15 7.95 -5.94
C LEU A 58 -7.12 7.15 -5.13
N LEU A 59 -6.74 5.96 -5.60
CA LEU A 59 -5.70 5.16 -4.94
C LEU A 59 -4.33 5.84 -5.08
N HIS A 60 -4.04 6.45 -6.23
CA HIS A 60 -2.80 7.19 -6.45
C HIS A 60 -2.63 8.36 -5.49
N ALA A 61 -3.72 9.07 -5.17
CA ALA A 61 -3.69 10.17 -4.21
C ALA A 61 -3.35 9.71 -2.78
N LEU A 62 -3.55 8.43 -2.45
CA LEU A 62 -3.28 7.87 -1.13
C LEU A 62 -1.81 7.41 -0.96
N PHE A 63 -1.11 7.12 -2.05
CA PHE A 63 0.23 6.54 -2.07
C PHE A 63 1.21 7.40 -2.88
N ASN A 64 1.88 8.33 -2.19
CA ASN A 64 2.88 9.23 -2.76
C ASN A 64 4.06 8.51 -3.44
N GLY A 65 4.44 7.34 -2.94
CA GLY A 65 5.50 6.50 -3.50
C GLY A 65 5.08 5.66 -4.71
N GLY A 66 3.80 5.70 -5.10
CA GLY A 66 3.24 4.90 -6.17
C GLY A 66 2.74 3.51 -5.75
N LEU A 67 2.35 2.72 -6.75
CA LEU A 67 1.82 1.37 -6.61
C LEU A 67 2.67 0.39 -7.42
N VAL A 68 2.79 -0.85 -6.95
CA VAL A 68 3.45 -1.94 -7.66
C VAL A 68 2.63 -3.21 -7.47
N VAL A 69 2.48 -4.00 -8.53
CA VAL A 69 1.89 -5.33 -8.48
C VAL A 69 2.99 -6.35 -8.71
N TYR A 70 3.08 -7.33 -7.84
CA TYR A 70 4.00 -8.46 -7.95
C TYR A 70 3.24 -9.74 -8.28
N ASN A 71 3.86 -10.63 -9.04
CA ASN A 71 3.36 -11.99 -9.21
C ASN A 71 3.81 -12.89 -8.04
N ALA A 72 3.44 -14.18 -8.10
CA ALA A 72 3.80 -15.16 -7.06
C ALA A 72 5.32 -15.39 -6.92
N ASP A 73 6.10 -15.09 -7.96
CA ASP A 73 7.57 -15.17 -7.97
C ASP A 73 8.23 -13.86 -7.49
N ALA A 74 7.47 -12.95 -6.88
CA ALA A 74 7.90 -11.63 -6.45
C ALA A 74 8.45 -10.72 -7.57
N LEU A 75 8.11 -11.01 -8.83
CA LEU A 75 8.44 -10.15 -9.97
C LEU A 75 7.40 -9.05 -10.12
N ALA A 76 7.85 -7.80 -10.23
CA ALA A 76 6.97 -6.67 -10.50
C ALA A 76 6.42 -6.73 -11.93
N VAL A 77 5.10 -6.91 -12.07
CA VAL A 77 4.39 -7.05 -13.35
C VAL A 77 3.61 -5.80 -13.76
N ALA A 78 3.39 -4.87 -12.83
CA ALA A 78 2.81 -3.56 -13.11
C ALA A 78 3.30 -2.53 -12.10
N SER A 79 3.41 -1.26 -12.51
CA SER A 79 3.75 -0.17 -11.59
C SER A 79 3.17 1.17 -11.99
N TYR A 80 2.81 1.98 -11.00
CA TYR A 80 2.39 3.36 -11.18
C TYR A 80 3.19 4.29 -10.24
N PRO A 81 3.72 5.43 -10.72
CA PRO A 81 3.75 5.83 -12.12
C PRO A 81 4.79 5.01 -12.91
N VAL A 82 4.50 4.77 -14.19
CA VAL A 82 5.22 3.88 -15.12
C VAL A 82 6.73 4.17 -15.19
N GLY A 83 7.15 5.41 -14.90
CA GLY A 83 8.54 5.87 -14.99
C GLY A 83 9.47 5.50 -13.84
N HIS A 84 9.01 4.83 -12.78
CA HIS A 84 9.90 4.43 -11.66
C HIS A 84 10.75 3.18 -11.93
N ALA A 85 10.68 2.61 -13.15
CA ALA A 85 11.43 1.42 -13.56
C ALA A 85 11.27 0.23 -12.59
N ARG A 86 10.08 0.08 -11.99
CA ARG A 86 9.82 -0.99 -11.01
C ARG A 86 9.38 -2.28 -11.68
N ALA A 87 8.60 -2.19 -12.76
CA ALA A 87 8.23 -3.35 -13.58
C ALA A 87 9.50 -4.07 -14.10
N GLY A 88 9.58 -5.38 -13.86
CA GLY A 88 10.75 -6.20 -14.20
C GLY A 88 11.95 -6.06 -13.25
N THR A 89 11.83 -5.37 -12.12
CA THR A 89 12.91 -5.24 -11.12
C THR A 89 12.55 -5.89 -9.78
N TYR A 90 13.56 -6.42 -9.09
CA TYR A 90 13.45 -6.82 -7.69
C TYR A 90 13.61 -5.57 -6.81
N LEU A 91 12.65 -5.32 -5.93
CA LEU A 91 12.71 -4.19 -4.99
C LEU A 91 13.41 -4.57 -3.66
N ARG A 92 13.92 -3.53 -2.99
CA ARG A 92 14.72 -3.59 -1.75
C ARG A 92 14.10 -4.40 -0.60
N ASP A 93 12.79 -4.58 -0.58
CA ASP A 93 12.06 -5.25 0.50
C ASP A 93 11.50 -6.62 0.09
N ALA A 94 12.33 -7.46 -0.56
CA ALA A 94 11.96 -8.82 -0.98
C ALA A 94 11.28 -9.61 0.15
N VAL A 95 11.77 -9.49 1.40
CA VAL A 95 11.18 -10.16 2.56
C VAL A 95 9.75 -9.70 2.86
N LEU A 96 9.44 -8.40 2.73
CA LEU A 96 8.09 -7.89 2.95
C LEU A 96 7.15 -8.39 1.86
N ILE A 97 7.62 -8.42 0.61
CA ILE A 97 6.85 -8.89 -0.54
C ILE A 97 6.56 -10.39 -0.40
N GLU A 98 7.58 -11.19 -0.06
CA GLU A 98 7.43 -12.62 0.23
C GLU A 98 6.45 -12.88 1.40
N GLN A 99 6.51 -12.06 2.46
CA GLN A 99 5.56 -12.16 3.57
C GLN A 99 4.13 -11.83 3.15
N ALA A 100 3.93 -10.79 2.33
CA ALA A 100 2.62 -10.43 1.80
C ALA A 100 2.05 -11.55 0.92
N ILE A 101 2.87 -12.10 0.01
CA ILE A 101 2.50 -13.22 -0.87
C ILE A 101 2.15 -14.46 -0.04
N GLY A 102 3.00 -14.85 0.92
CA GLY A 102 2.79 -16.03 1.75
C GLY A 102 1.59 -15.93 2.69
N ARG A 103 1.28 -14.72 3.19
CA ARG A 103 0.15 -14.50 4.11
C ARG A 103 -1.19 -14.36 3.39
N GLY A 104 -1.20 -13.87 2.15
CA GLY A 104 -2.42 -13.57 1.40
C GLY A 104 -3.26 -12.42 1.97
N HIS A 105 -2.69 -11.63 2.89
CA HIS A 105 -3.33 -10.47 3.52
C HIS A 105 -2.38 -9.27 3.52
N ALA A 106 -2.93 -8.08 3.68
CA ALA A 106 -2.16 -6.85 3.71
C ALA A 106 -1.12 -6.84 4.85
N THR A 107 0.08 -6.33 4.54
CA THR A 107 1.20 -6.17 5.47
C THR A 107 1.77 -4.77 5.39
N ILE A 108 2.20 -4.21 6.52
CA ILE A 108 2.89 -2.92 6.58
C ILE A 108 4.35 -3.18 6.92
N GLY A 109 5.26 -2.66 6.09
CA GLY A 109 6.70 -2.73 6.33
C GLY A 109 7.18 -1.75 7.39
N LYS A 110 8.44 -1.90 7.81
CA LYS A 110 9.10 -0.88 8.64
C LYS A 110 9.41 0.36 7.78
N ALA A 111 9.28 1.53 8.38
CA ALA A 111 9.72 2.81 7.81
C ALA A 111 11.23 2.98 7.95
#